data_AF-I3PCS0-F1
#
_entry.id   AF-I3PCS0-F1
#
_cell.length_a   1.000
_cell.length_b   1.000
_cell.length_c   1.000
_cell.angle_alpha   90.00
_cell.angle_beta   90.00
_cell.angle_gamma   90.00
#
_symmetry.space_group_name_H-M   'P 1'
#
loop_
_entity.id
_entity.type
_entity.pdbx_description
1 polymer ?
#
loop_
_entity_poly.entity_id
_entity_poly.type
_entity_poly.pdbx_seq_one_letter_code
_entity_poly.pdbx_strand_id
1 'polypeptide(L)'
;MNLHDYLQLPDSLSVSELRIEIRAKSDAQIRQWEHGYAGRRPGLDYQVAIERATKGLVPVEEWGVGKWMRVADEGWPHAGGRPVWDSARIDAAEEV
;
A
#
# COMPACT_ATOMS: atom_id res chain seq x y z
N MET A 1 3.90 8.59 -7.12
CA MET A 1 5.11 7.75 -7.19
C MET A 1 4.63 6.32 -7.16
N ASN A 2 5.13 5.47 -8.07
CA ASN A 2 4.75 4.06 -8.10
C ASN A 2 5.76 3.20 -7.33
N LEU A 3 5.42 1.91 -7.15
CA LEU A 3 6.27 0.98 -6.41
C LEU A 3 7.65 0.79 -7.04
N HIS A 4 7.74 0.80 -8.38
CA HIS A 4 9.01 0.67 -9.08
C HIS A 4 9.93 1.86 -8.79
N ASP A 5 9.43 3.08 -8.95
CA ASP A 5 10.18 4.30 -8.67
C ASP A 5 10.64 4.36 -7.20
N TYR A 6 9.78 3.93 -6.28
CA TYR A 6 10.13 3.85 -4.86
C TYR A 6 11.32 2.93 -4.62
N LEU A 7 11.29 1.71 -5.18
CA LEU A 7 12.36 0.70 -4.99
C LEU A 7 13.70 1.09 -5.64
N GLN A 8 13.74 2.15 -6.45
CA GLN A 8 14.98 2.71 -7.00
C GLN A 8 15.59 3.82 -6.14
N LEU A 9 14.91 4.29 -5.09
CA LEU A 9 15.44 5.34 -4.22
C LEU A 9 16.58 4.81 -3.33
N PRO A 10 17.64 5.61 -3.07
CA PRO A 10 18.78 5.19 -2.25
C PRO A 10 18.42 4.70 -0.84
N ASP A 11 17.39 5.27 -0.23
CA ASP A 11 16.94 4.97 1.14
C ASP A 11 15.60 4.18 1.17
N SER A 12 15.24 3.55 0.05
CA SER A 12 14.06 2.68 -0.01
C SER A 12 14.29 1.32 0.62
N LEU A 13 13.21 0.67 1.04
CA LEU A 13 13.24 -0.74 1.39
C LEU A 13 13.61 -1.57 0.16
N SER A 14 14.48 -2.56 0.32
CA SER A 14 14.69 -3.59 -0.69
C SER A 14 13.43 -4.46 -0.87
N VAL A 15 13.35 -5.18 -1.99
CA VAL A 15 12.26 -6.14 -2.27
C VAL A 15 12.04 -7.13 -1.11
N SER A 16 13.13 -7.65 -0.54
CA SER A 16 13.07 -8.64 0.53
C SER A 16 12.61 -8.01 1.86
N GLU A 17 13.04 -6.79 2.17
CA GLU A 17 12.59 -6.05 3.35
C GLU A 17 11.12 -5.68 3.23
N LEU A 18 10.69 -5.16 2.07
CA LEU A 18 9.30 -4.86 1.81
C LEU A 18 8.43 -6.10 1.94
N ARG A 19 8.86 -7.26 1.39
CA ARG A 19 8.15 -8.53 1.56
C ARG A 19 7.95 -8.87 3.04
N ILE A 20 8.99 -8.76 3.86
CA ILE A 20 8.92 -9.06 5.29
C ILE A 20 7.93 -8.12 5.98
N GLU A 21 8.06 -6.82 5.70
CA GLU A 21 7.25 -5.76 6.33
C GLU A 21 5.74 -5.95 6.04
N ILE A 22 5.38 -6.20 4.78
CA ILE A 22 3.98 -6.38 4.38
C ILE A 22 3.50 -7.84 4.44
N ARG A 23 4.37 -8.75 4.89
CA ARG A 23 4.11 -10.20 4.95
C ARG A 23 3.63 -10.79 3.62
N ALA A 24 4.22 -10.34 2.51
CA ALA A 24 3.96 -10.91 1.20
C ALA A 24 4.54 -12.33 1.09
N LYS A 25 3.95 -13.13 0.20
CA LYS A 25 4.26 -14.56 0.08
C LYS A 25 5.70 -14.81 -0.39
N SER A 26 6.20 -13.98 -1.31
CA SER A 26 7.53 -14.14 -1.89
C SER A 26 8.05 -12.86 -2.53
N ASP A 27 9.37 -12.75 -2.69
CA ASP A 27 10.01 -11.62 -3.37
C ASP A 27 9.54 -11.51 -4.82
N ALA A 28 9.25 -12.65 -5.46
CA ALA A 28 8.68 -12.70 -6.80
C ALA A 28 7.30 -12.03 -6.89
N GLN A 29 6.48 -12.09 -5.83
CA GLN A 29 5.19 -11.41 -5.79
C GLN A 29 5.37 -9.89 -5.81
N ILE A 30 6.33 -9.37 -5.04
CA ILE A 30 6.68 -7.94 -5.04
C ILE A 30 7.16 -7.50 -6.42
N ARG A 31 8.10 -8.24 -7.03
CA ARG A 31 8.62 -7.93 -8.39
C ARG A 31 7.54 -7.96 -9.47
N GLN A 32 6.55 -8.84 -9.32
CA GLN A 32 5.40 -8.86 -10.24
C GLN A 32 4.56 -7.58 -10.13
N TRP A 33 4.38 -7.04 -8.92
CA TRP A 33 3.68 -5.77 -8.71
C TRP A 33 4.51 -4.58 -9.16
N GLU A 34 5.81 -4.60 -8.87
CA GLU A 34 6.77 -3.60 -9.30
C GLU A 34 6.70 -3.37 -10.82
N HIS A 35 6.79 -4.44 -11.61
CA HIS A 35 6.76 -4.34 -13.07
C HIS A 35 5.35 -4.40 -13.68
N GLY A 36 4.30 -4.49 -12.86
CA GLY A 36 2.93 -4.71 -13.34
C GLY A 36 2.78 -5.94 -14.24
N TYR A 37 3.55 -7.01 -13.98
CA TYR A 37 3.62 -8.20 -14.83
C TYR A 37 2.22 -8.79 -15.07
N ALA A 38 1.82 -8.93 -16.34
CA ALA A 38 0.49 -9.38 -16.74
C ALA A 38 -0.67 -8.56 -16.12
N GLY A 39 -0.46 -7.26 -15.86
CA GLY A 39 -1.44 -6.39 -15.23
C GLY A 39 -1.70 -6.71 -13.76
N ARG A 40 -0.82 -7.50 -13.11
CA ARG A 40 -0.97 -7.84 -11.70
C ARG A 40 -0.80 -6.61 -10.82
N ARG A 41 -1.74 -6.45 -9.92
CA ARG A 41 -1.73 -5.41 -8.89
C ARG A 41 -1.91 -6.07 -7.51
N PRO A 42 -1.34 -5.49 -6.45
CA PRO A 42 -1.63 -5.93 -5.09
C PRO A 42 -3.13 -5.79 -4.80
N GLY A 43 -3.69 -6.69 -3.99
CA GLY A 43 -5.02 -6.48 -3.41
C GLY A 43 -5.00 -5.32 -2.41
N LEU A 44 -6.18 -4.82 -2.02
CA LEU A 44 -6.28 -3.64 -1.13
C LEU A 44 -5.53 -3.82 0.20
N ASP A 45 -5.57 -5.00 0.82
CA ASP A 45 -4.75 -5.33 2.00
C ASP A 45 -3.26 -5.01 1.80
N TYR A 46 -2.72 -5.46 0.67
CA TYR A 46 -1.31 -5.24 0.34
C TYR A 46 -1.04 -3.79 -0.08
N GLN A 47 -1.98 -3.12 -0.75
CA GLN A 47 -1.83 -1.69 -1.09
C GLN A 47 -1.71 -0.85 0.18
N VAL A 48 -2.58 -1.08 1.16
CA VAL A 48 -2.55 -0.37 2.45
C VAL A 48 -1.29 -0.70 3.24
N ALA A 49 -0.86 -1.97 3.24
CA ALA A 49 0.39 -2.38 3.87
C ALA A 49 1.62 -1.75 3.19
N ILE A 50 1.64 -1.67 1.86
CA ILE A 50 2.69 -1.01 1.08
C ILE A 50 2.72 0.49 1.38
N GLU A 51 1.59 1.18 1.38
CA GLU A 51 1.54 2.61 1.71
C GLU A 51 2.11 2.86 3.11
N ARG A 52 1.75 2.01 4.09
CA ARG A 52 2.30 2.11 5.45
C ARG A 52 3.81 1.84 5.49
N ALA A 53 4.28 0.78 4.85
CA ALA A 53 5.70 0.41 4.82
C ALA A 53 6.56 1.46 4.12
N THR A 54 6.03 2.08 3.07
CA THR A 54 6.69 3.16 2.32
C THR A 54 6.50 4.54 2.92
N LYS A 55 5.91 4.63 4.13
CA LYS A 55 5.64 5.90 4.83
C LYS A 55 4.83 6.88 3.98
N GLY A 56 3.88 6.39 3.20
CA GLY A 56 2.99 7.19 2.35
C GLY A 56 3.59 7.57 0.99
N LEU A 57 4.82 7.14 0.65
CA LEU A 57 5.44 7.46 -0.64
C LEU A 57 4.82 6.72 -1.82
N VAL A 58 4.32 5.49 -1.59
CA VAL A 58 3.56 4.73 -2.58
C VAL A 58 2.09 4.72 -2.15
N PRO A 59 1.28 5.69 -2.62
CA PRO A 59 -0.11 5.81 -2.22
C PRO A 59 -1.00 4.72 -2.85
N VAL A 60 -2.08 4.34 -2.16
CA VAL A 60 -3.09 3.36 -2.63
C VAL A 60 -3.73 3.81 -3.96
N GLU A 61 -3.88 5.12 -4.16
CA GLU A 61 -4.42 5.77 -5.37
C GLU A 61 -3.70 5.35 -6.64
N GLU A 62 -2.41 5.04 -6.56
CA GLU A 62 -1.59 4.62 -7.70
C GLU A 62 -2.15 3.37 -8.38
N TRP A 63 -2.73 2.46 -7.60
CA TRP A 63 -3.14 1.16 -8.10
C TRP A 63 -4.54 1.19 -8.73
N GLY A 64 -5.41 2.11 -8.30
CA GLY A 64 -6.77 2.27 -8.84
C GLY A 64 -7.61 0.99 -8.82
N VAL A 65 -7.40 0.08 -7.86
CA VAL A 65 -8.13 -1.19 -7.77
C VAL A 65 -9.09 -1.18 -6.58
N GLY A 66 -10.34 -1.56 -6.83
CA GLY A 66 -11.35 -1.78 -5.80
C GLY A 66 -11.93 -0.48 -5.23
N LYS A 67 -12.95 -0.63 -4.38
CA LYS A 67 -13.64 0.49 -3.72
C LYS A 67 -13.07 0.67 -2.32
N TRP A 68 -12.57 1.86 -2.03
CA TRP A 68 -12.00 2.24 -0.74
C TRP A 68 -12.25 3.74 -0.52
N MET A 69 -12.11 4.18 0.72
CA MET A 69 -12.16 5.60 1.11
C MET A 69 -11.04 5.92 2.09
N ARG A 70 -10.64 7.19 2.17
CA ARG A 70 -9.77 7.63 3.26
C ARG A 70 -10.60 8.07 4.45
N VAL A 71 -10.09 7.75 5.63
CA VAL A 71 -10.59 8.22 6.91
C VAL A 71 -9.47 9.04 7.55
N ALA A 72 -9.80 10.17 8.17
CA ALA A 72 -8.82 10.94 8.93
C ALA A 72 -8.19 10.05 10.03
N ASP A 73 -6.87 9.89 9.96
CA ASP A 73 -6.07 9.13 10.92
C ASP A 73 -4.73 9.84 11.04
N GLU A 74 -4.54 10.58 12.15
CA GLU A 74 -3.32 11.35 12.40
C GLU A 74 -2.08 10.46 12.55
N GLY A 75 -2.27 9.18 12.88
CA GLY A 75 -1.18 8.20 12.97
C GLY A 75 -0.80 7.60 11.62
N TRP A 76 -1.54 7.92 10.56
CA TRP A 76 -1.30 7.36 9.23
C TRP A 76 -0.24 8.17 8.45
N PRO A 77 0.73 7.51 7.79
CA PRO A 77 1.81 8.23 7.10
C PRO A 77 1.37 9.13 5.94
N HIS A 78 0.22 8.86 5.34
CA HIS A 78 -0.32 9.65 4.23
C HIS A 78 -1.22 10.78 4.72
N ALA A 79 -1.02 12.00 4.21
CA ALA A 79 -1.72 13.21 4.67
C ALA A 79 -3.26 13.15 4.55
N GLY A 80 -3.77 12.34 3.62
CA GLY A 80 -5.20 12.10 3.46
C GLY A 80 -5.81 11.16 4.51
N GLY A 81 -5.03 10.63 5.44
CA GLY A 81 -5.48 9.64 6.44
C GLY A 81 -5.44 8.20 5.93
N ARG A 82 -5.99 7.26 6.70
CA ARG A 82 -5.89 5.82 6.44
C ARG A 82 -6.84 5.35 5.34
N PRO A 83 -6.37 4.58 4.35
CA PRO A 83 -7.24 3.92 3.38
C PRO A 83 -7.98 2.74 4.02
N VAL A 84 -9.31 2.72 3.89
CA VAL A 84 -10.21 1.71 4.42
C VAL A 84 -11.11 1.20 3.30
N TRP A 85 -11.27 -0.11 3.19
CA TRP A 85 -12.08 -0.75 2.14
C TRP A 85 -13.05 -1.82 2.62
N ASP A 86 -12.97 -2.18 3.91
CA ASP A 86 -13.92 -3.09 4.52
C ASP A 86 -15.06 -2.25 5.10
N SER A 87 -16.30 -2.51 4.68
CA SER A 87 -17.51 -1.85 5.20
C SER A 87 -17.60 -1.94 6.73
N ALA A 88 -17.13 -3.04 7.34
CA ALA A 88 -17.12 -3.18 8.80
C ALA A 88 -16.08 -2.29 9.50
N ARG A 89 -15.10 -1.75 8.77
CA ARG A 89 -14.09 -0.80 9.28
C ARG A 89 -14.42 0.66 8.96
N ILE A 90 -15.34 0.90 8.02
CA ILE A 90 -15.83 2.25 7.70
C ILE A 90 -16.70 2.75 8.86
N ASP A 91 -17.59 1.91 9.41
CA ASP A 91 -18.44 2.28 10.55
C ASP A 91 -17.63 2.59 11.82
N ALA A 92 -16.54 1.85 12.07
CA ALA A 92 -15.64 2.11 13.21
C ALA A 92 -14.78 3.39 13.08
N ALA A 93 -14.72 3.95 11.88
CA ALA A 93 -13.95 5.14 11.54
C ALA A 93 -14.79 6.43 11.62
N GLU A 94 -16.12 6.34 11.54
CA GLU A 94 -17.04 7.47 11.66
C GLU A 94 -17.52 7.71 13.12
N GLU A 95 -17.25 6.80 14.05
CA GLU A 95 -17.66 6.90 15.47
C GLU A 95 -16.67 7.63 16.41
N VAL A 96 -15.62 8.29 15.89
CA VAL A 96 -14.61 9.02 16.71
C VAL A 96 -14.67 10.52 16.47
#